data_AF-A0A0K2TE77-F1
#
_entry.id   AF-A0A0K2TE77-F1
#
_cell.length_a   1.000
_cell.length_b   1.000
_cell.length_c   1.000
_cell.angle_alpha   90.00
_cell.angle_beta   90.00
_cell.angle_gamma   90.00
#
_symmetry.space_group_name_H-M   'P 1'
#
loop_
_entity.id
_entity.type
_entity.pdbx_description
1 polymer ?
#
loop_
_entity_poly.entity_id
_entity_poly.type
_entity_poly.pdbx_seq_one_letter_code
_entity_poly.pdbx_strand_id
1 'polypeptide(L)'
;HPNVQQLLASIWYEGLPGFRQMNIAFQLLEVCRIGLMFPVFALAYIICPCSNFSLKMRKPFIKFICTSFSYFTFLFLLILASQRIEVVIAEWFHNERLKKYLSNDVTTKRGSMPTIVEWTILAWVAGLIWSEIKQLWDVGFNEYISDMWNVVDFVTNFLYVATIALRIVAYYKVQNEIKMGSITAHLPREHWDTWDPMLISEGLFAAANIFSNLKLVYIFSVNPYLGPLQVSLSRMVMDILKFISLFVLVLFAFSCGANQLLWYYADLEKQRCYNEHENLAHTLEKEIPIANFSAFANKALQQDINHCLAWRRFANLWETCQTLFWAIFGLVDLDNFELTGIKEFTRFSGLLMFGSFSVINIIVLLNLLIAMMNHSYQLISVSSEKADIEWKFARSKLWISYFEEGGTCPPPFNIIPTPKSIYYLIRWIYVKLCGRTNKIKKEHLKTVRV
;
A
#
# COMPACT_ATOMS: atom_id res chain seq x y z
N HIS A 1 -24.56 25.68 -5.06
CA HIS A 1 -25.16 26.73 -5.92
C HIS A 1 -24.40 26.84 -7.24
N PRO A 2 -25.08 26.89 -8.40
CA PRO A 2 -24.44 26.97 -9.73
C PRO A 2 -23.48 28.17 -9.90
N ASN A 3 -23.89 29.38 -9.48
CA ASN A 3 -23.04 30.58 -9.59
C ASN A 3 -21.71 30.45 -8.83
N VAL A 4 -21.72 29.79 -7.66
CA VAL A 4 -20.50 29.53 -6.87
C VAL A 4 -19.60 28.54 -7.62
N GLN A 5 -20.17 27.51 -8.25
CA GLN A 5 -19.39 26.57 -9.06
C GLN A 5 -18.76 27.25 -10.29
N GLN A 6 -19.46 28.22 -10.90
CA GLN A 6 -18.91 29.00 -12.02
C GLN A 6 -17.74 29.88 -11.57
N LEU A 7 -17.84 30.53 -10.40
CA LEU A 7 -16.76 31.31 -9.82
C LEU A 7 -15.55 30.45 -9.46
N LEU A 8 -15.78 29.30 -8.80
CA LEU A 8 -14.70 28.36 -8.48
C LEU A 8 -14.01 27.86 -9.76
N ALA A 9 -14.79 27.60 -10.82
CA ALA A 9 -14.24 27.18 -12.11
C ALA A 9 -13.43 28.29 -12.79
N SER A 10 -13.84 29.56 -12.68
CA SER A 10 -13.05 30.67 -13.27
C SER A 10 -11.71 30.85 -12.55
N ILE A 11 -11.67 30.68 -11.22
CA ILE A 11 -10.44 30.69 -10.43
C ILE A 11 -9.57 29.47 -10.78
N TRP A 12 -10.18 28.29 -10.92
CA TRP A 12 -9.46 27.06 -11.27
C TRP A 12 -8.73 27.17 -12.61
N TYR A 13 -9.38 27.72 -13.63
CA TYR A 13 -8.85 27.82 -15.00
C TYR A 13 -8.18 29.18 -15.34
N GLU A 14 -7.91 30.04 -14.36
CA GLU A 14 -7.42 31.42 -14.56
C GLU A 14 -6.12 31.52 -15.41
N GLY A 15 -5.35 30.44 -15.52
CA GLY A 15 -4.09 30.39 -16.29
C GLY A 15 -4.18 29.87 -17.72
N LEU A 16 -5.35 29.41 -18.19
CA LEU A 16 -5.52 28.70 -19.46
C LEU A 16 -6.80 29.16 -20.19
N PRO A 17 -6.75 30.29 -20.92
CA PRO A 17 -7.92 30.79 -21.65
C PRO A 17 -8.36 29.79 -22.73
N GLY A 18 -9.67 29.54 -22.83
CA GLY A 18 -10.23 28.66 -23.85
C GLY A 18 -10.07 27.15 -23.61
N PHE A 19 -9.36 26.70 -22.55
CA PHE A 19 -9.11 25.27 -22.30
C PHE A 19 -10.39 24.42 -22.28
N ARG A 20 -11.46 24.93 -21.64
CA ARG A 20 -12.77 24.26 -21.57
C ARG A 20 -13.47 24.10 -22.92
N GLN A 21 -13.12 24.91 -23.92
CA GLN A 21 -13.73 24.89 -25.25
C GLN A 21 -12.97 23.99 -26.23
N MET A 22 -11.78 23.51 -25.86
CA MET A 22 -10.97 22.64 -26.72
C MET A 22 -11.56 21.22 -26.79
N ASN A 23 -11.29 20.51 -27.88
CA ASN A 23 -11.60 19.08 -27.96
C ASN A 23 -10.83 18.29 -26.90
N ILE A 24 -11.41 17.19 -26.44
CA ILE A 24 -10.83 16.30 -25.41
C ILE A 24 -9.40 15.87 -25.76
N ALA A 25 -9.11 15.57 -27.03
CA ALA A 25 -7.77 15.18 -27.48
C ALA A 25 -6.73 16.31 -27.30
N PHE A 26 -7.09 17.55 -27.63
CA PHE A 26 -6.20 18.70 -27.42
C PHE A 26 -6.07 19.06 -25.94
N GLN A 27 -7.14 18.92 -25.15
CA GLN A 27 -7.07 19.07 -23.69
C GLN A 27 -6.10 18.06 -23.08
N LEU A 28 -6.18 16.79 -23.50
CA LEU A 28 -5.29 15.74 -23.04
C LEU A 28 -3.84 16.04 -23.41
N LEU A 29 -3.58 16.45 -24.67
CA LEU A 29 -2.24 16.80 -25.13
C LEU A 29 -1.65 17.96 -24.32
N GLU A 30 -2.43 18.99 -24.04
CA GLU A 30 -2.00 20.12 -23.20
C GLU A 30 -1.74 19.71 -21.75
N VAL A 31 -2.60 18.87 -21.16
CA VAL A 31 -2.38 18.32 -19.81
C VAL A 31 -1.12 17.47 -19.76
N CYS A 32 -0.88 16.60 -20.75
CA CYS A 32 0.33 15.80 -20.86
C CYS A 32 1.57 16.66 -21.05
N ARG A 33 1.50 17.72 -21.86
CA ARG A 33 2.60 18.68 -22.06
C ARG A 33 2.98 19.38 -20.76
N ILE A 34 1.99 19.93 -20.04
CA ILE A 34 2.22 20.59 -18.74
C ILE A 34 2.74 19.58 -17.72
N GLY A 35 2.13 18.39 -17.68
CA GLY A 35 2.50 17.29 -16.82
C GLY A 35 3.96 16.88 -16.99
N LEU A 36 4.40 16.55 -18.21
CA LEU A 36 5.79 16.16 -18.48
C LEU A 36 6.80 17.26 -18.13
N MET A 37 6.41 18.52 -18.18
CA MET A 37 7.26 19.65 -17.79
C MET A 37 7.25 19.97 -16.28
N PHE A 38 6.58 19.16 -15.44
CA PHE A 38 6.53 19.40 -13.99
C PHE A 38 7.90 19.59 -13.30
N PRO A 39 9.00 18.85 -13.61
CA PRO A 39 10.27 19.07 -12.92
C PRO A 39 10.88 20.42 -13.29
N VAL A 40 10.69 20.86 -14.55
CA VAL A 40 11.16 22.17 -15.02
C VAL A 40 10.42 23.29 -14.33
N PHE A 41 9.09 23.18 -14.17
CA PHE A 41 8.29 24.14 -13.41
C PHE A 41 8.71 24.21 -11.94
N ALA A 42 8.90 23.06 -11.29
CA ALA A 42 9.30 22.99 -9.89
C ALA A 42 10.68 23.61 -9.65
N LEU A 43 11.68 23.26 -10.47
CA LEU A 43 13.03 23.82 -10.38
C LEU A 43 13.05 25.33 -10.66
N ALA A 44 12.33 25.79 -11.68
CA ALA A 44 12.25 27.22 -11.99
C ALA A 44 11.63 28.02 -10.83
N TYR A 45 10.64 27.47 -10.14
CA TYR A 45 10.04 28.11 -8.97
C TYR A 45 10.98 28.18 -7.76
N ILE A 46 11.81 27.14 -7.55
CA ILE A 46 12.80 27.11 -6.47
C ILE A 46 13.92 28.12 -6.73
N ILE A 47 14.43 28.17 -7.96
CA ILE A 47 15.59 29.01 -8.33
C ILE A 47 15.20 30.48 -8.46
N CYS A 48 14.11 30.80 -9.17
CA CYS A 48 13.69 32.17 -9.43
C CYS A 48 12.17 32.32 -9.24
N PRO A 49 11.70 32.55 -8.00
CA PRO A 49 10.26 32.57 -7.67
C PRO A 49 9.48 33.77 -8.27
N CYS A 50 10.19 34.73 -8.88
CA CYS A 50 9.62 35.95 -9.45
C CYS A 50 9.47 35.90 -10.98
N SER A 51 9.95 34.85 -11.65
CA SER A 51 9.85 34.75 -13.11
C SER A 51 8.39 34.54 -13.57
N ASN A 52 8.04 35.06 -14.76
CA ASN A 52 6.72 34.82 -15.36
C ASN A 52 6.43 33.32 -15.56
N PHE A 53 7.48 32.53 -15.79
CA PHE A 53 7.37 31.09 -15.95
C PHE A 53 7.06 30.38 -14.62
N SER A 54 7.75 30.73 -13.53
CA SER A 54 7.49 30.17 -12.19
C SER A 54 6.15 30.60 -11.60
N LEU A 55 5.67 31.81 -11.94
CA LEU A 55 4.37 32.31 -11.51
C LEU A 55 3.21 31.45 -12.03
N LYS A 56 3.37 30.77 -13.18
CA LYS A 56 2.38 29.82 -13.69
C LYS A 56 2.12 28.67 -12.72
N MET A 57 3.12 28.22 -11.94
CA MET A 57 2.95 27.12 -10.97
C MET A 57 2.08 27.51 -9.78
N ARG A 58 1.83 28.82 -9.56
CA ARG A 58 0.85 29.28 -8.56
C ARG A 58 -0.60 29.14 -9.04
N LYS A 59 -0.84 28.95 -10.34
CA LYS A 59 -2.19 28.74 -10.87
C LYS A 59 -2.67 27.34 -10.45
N PRO A 60 -3.88 27.22 -9.89
CA PRO A 60 -4.30 26.02 -9.17
C PRO A 60 -4.42 24.79 -10.06
N PHE A 61 -4.95 24.93 -11.27
CA PHE A 61 -5.03 23.80 -12.19
C PHE A 61 -3.64 23.29 -12.63
N ILE A 62 -2.65 24.18 -12.81
CA ILE A 62 -1.27 23.79 -13.13
C ILE A 62 -0.63 23.09 -11.92
N LYS A 63 -0.84 23.62 -10.71
CA LYS A 63 -0.39 22.99 -9.44
C LYS A 63 -0.97 21.57 -9.29
N PHE A 64 -2.25 21.39 -9.59
CA PHE A 64 -2.92 20.09 -9.60
C PHE A 64 -2.32 19.11 -10.63
N ILE A 65 -2.12 19.55 -11.88
CA ILE A 65 -1.51 18.72 -12.93
C ILE A 65 -0.09 18.31 -12.52
N CYS A 66 0.73 19.25 -12.07
CA CYS A 66 2.12 18.96 -11.67
C CYS A 66 2.17 17.99 -10.49
N THR A 67 1.28 18.14 -9.51
CA THR A 67 1.18 17.25 -8.35
C THR A 67 0.73 15.85 -8.78
N SER A 68 -0.29 15.76 -9.63
CA SER A 68 -0.80 14.49 -10.16
C SER A 68 0.25 13.78 -11.00
N PHE A 69 0.93 14.50 -11.90
CA PHE A 69 1.97 13.93 -12.77
C PHE A 69 3.20 13.50 -11.99
N SER A 70 3.59 14.25 -10.95
CA SER A 70 4.63 13.78 -10.02
C SER A 70 4.22 12.47 -9.34
N TYR A 71 2.98 12.36 -8.89
CA TYR A 71 2.48 11.11 -8.31
C TYR A 71 2.47 9.95 -9.32
N PHE A 72 2.08 10.19 -10.57
CA PHE A 72 2.21 9.20 -11.64
C PHE A 72 3.66 8.79 -11.89
N THR A 73 4.63 9.72 -11.86
CA THR A 73 6.05 9.38 -11.98
C THR A 73 6.55 8.55 -10.79
N PHE A 74 6.06 8.81 -9.58
CA PHE A 74 6.35 7.98 -8.41
C PHE A 74 5.85 6.55 -8.60
N LEU A 75 4.60 6.35 -9.02
CA LEU A 75 4.07 5.02 -9.30
C LEU A 75 4.82 4.32 -10.43
N PHE A 76 5.18 5.06 -11.48
CA PHE A 76 5.99 4.53 -12.56
C PHE A 76 7.38 4.07 -12.07
N LEU A 77 8.03 4.84 -11.19
CA LEU A 77 9.29 4.44 -10.55
C LEU A 77 9.12 3.17 -9.70
N LEU A 78 8.01 3.01 -8.97
CA LEU A 78 7.72 1.78 -8.21
C LEU A 78 7.57 0.57 -9.14
N ILE A 79 6.93 0.73 -10.30
CA ILE A 79 6.80 -0.32 -11.31
C ILE A 79 8.18 -0.65 -11.92
N LEU A 80 9.02 0.35 -12.19
CA LEU A 80 10.38 0.10 -12.67
C LEU A 80 11.25 -0.59 -11.61
N ALA A 81 11.06 -0.27 -10.34
CA ALA A 81 11.75 -0.92 -9.23
C ALA A 81 11.37 -2.41 -9.12
N SER A 82 10.08 -2.75 -9.29
CA SER A 82 9.64 -4.16 -9.27
C SER A 82 10.19 -4.97 -10.45
N GLN A 83 10.37 -4.32 -11.62
CA GLN A 83 11.01 -4.92 -12.79
C GLN A 83 12.55 -4.99 -12.71
N ARG A 84 13.18 -4.52 -11.61
CA ARG A 84 14.64 -4.49 -11.43
C ARG A 84 15.36 -3.81 -12.61
N ILE A 85 14.87 -2.64 -12.99
CA ILE A 85 15.34 -1.89 -14.18
C ILE A 85 16.86 -1.71 -14.24
N GLU A 86 17.57 -1.66 -13.11
CA GLU A 86 19.04 -1.53 -13.09
C GLU A 86 19.75 -2.70 -13.78
N VAL A 87 19.22 -3.93 -13.62
CA VAL A 87 19.75 -5.12 -14.30
C VAL A 87 19.48 -5.04 -15.81
N VAL A 88 18.27 -4.61 -16.18
CA VAL A 88 17.85 -4.46 -17.58
C VAL A 88 18.66 -3.36 -18.28
N ILE A 89 18.91 -2.24 -17.61
CA ILE A 89 19.75 -1.14 -18.13
C ILE A 89 21.20 -1.63 -18.30
N ALA A 90 21.75 -2.35 -17.32
CA ALA A 90 23.10 -2.89 -17.42
C ALA A 90 23.25 -3.86 -18.60
N GLU A 91 22.22 -4.65 -18.88
CA GLU A 91 22.13 -5.52 -20.05
C GLU A 91 22.04 -4.74 -21.36
N TRP A 92 21.19 -3.70 -21.42
CA TRP A 92 21.03 -2.86 -22.60
C TRP A 92 22.31 -2.10 -22.98
N PHE A 93 23.08 -1.64 -21.99
CA PHE A 93 24.37 -0.98 -22.22
C PHE A 93 25.55 -1.96 -22.37
N HIS A 94 25.30 -3.27 -22.50
CA HIS A 94 26.32 -4.32 -22.66
C HIS A 94 27.45 -4.27 -21.60
N ASN A 95 27.14 -3.87 -20.36
CA ASN A 95 28.13 -3.70 -19.30
C ASN A 95 28.16 -4.92 -18.37
N GLU A 96 28.89 -5.96 -18.78
CA GLU A 96 28.95 -7.26 -18.09
C GLU A 96 29.44 -7.17 -16.63
N ARG A 97 30.34 -6.22 -16.32
CA ARG A 97 30.80 -6.01 -14.93
C ARG A 97 29.68 -5.48 -14.04
N LEU A 98 28.92 -4.52 -14.54
CA LEU A 98 27.80 -3.92 -13.82
C LEU A 98 26.65 -4.93 -13.64
N LYS A 99 26.39 -5.76 -14.67
CA LYS A 99 25.41 -6.85 -14.61
C LYS A 99 25.74 -7.84 -13.50
N LYS A 100 26.99 -8.33 -13.43
CA LYS A 100 27.43 -9.30 -12.42
C LYS A 100 27.38 -8.73 -10.99
N TYR A 101 27.70 -7.45 -10.81
CA TYR A 101 27.59 -6.77 -9.51
C TYR A 101 26.12 -6.63 -9.07
N LEU A 102 25.22 -6.18 -9.96
CA LEU A 102 23.81 -5.98 -9.63
C LEU A 102 23.05 -7.29 -9.38
N SER A 103 23.34 -8.35 -10.15
CA SER A 103 22.69 -9.65 -9.99
C SER A 103 23.12 -10.37 -8.71
N ASN A 104 24.40 -10.31 -8.36
CA ASN A 104 24.96 -11.11 -7.27
C ASN A 104 25.07 -10.35 -5.94
N ASP A 105 25.26 -9.03 -5.94
CA ASP A 105 25.56 -8.28 -4.72
C ASP A 105 24.41 -7.41 -4.21
N VAL A 106 23.49 -6.96 -5.07
CA VAL A 106 22.52 -5.92 -4.69
C VAL A 106 21.09 -6.46 -4.55
N THR A 107 20.64 -7.34 -5.45
CA THR A 107 19.23 -7.77 -5.52
C THR A 107 18.91 -9.02 -4.68
N THR A 108 19.92 -9.76 -4.25
CA THR A 108 19.76 -11.07 -3.59
C THR A 108 20.47 -11.17 -2.25
N LYS A 109 21.27 -10.17 -1.87
CA LYS A 109 22.00 -10.15 -0.60
C LYS A 109 21.21 -9.46 0.50
N ARG A 110 21.39 -9.98 1.71
CA ARG A 110 20.84 -9.42 2.93
C ARG A 110 21.54 -8.10 3.24
N GLY A 111 20.77 -7.07 3.60
CA GLY A 111 21.32 -5.77 4.01
C GLY A 111 22.13 -5.07 2.92
N SER A 112 21.74 -5.22 1.65
CA SER A 112 22.36 -4.48 0.55
C SER A 112 22.11 -2.97 0.67
N MET A 113 23.01 -2.17 0.10
CA MET A 113 22.82 -0.72 0.05
C MET A 113 21.66 -0.37 -0.88
N PRO A 114 20.88 0.70 -0.61
CA PRO A 114 19.79 1.09 -1.47
C PRO A 114 20.27 1.36 -2.89
N THR A 115 19.50 0.89 -3.86
CA THR A 115 19.76 1.11 -5.29
C THR A 115 19.57 2.58 -5.68
N ILE A 116 20.03 2.99 -6.86
CA ILE A 116 19.82 4.37 -7.33
C ILE A 116 18.32 4.64 -7.46
N VAL A 117 17.57 3.66 -7.96
CA VAL A 117 16.10 3.75 -8.06
C VAL A 117 15.44 3.85 -6.68
N GLU A 118 15.94 3.11 -5.68
CA GLU A 118 15.42 3.24 -4.31
C GLU A 118 15.76 4.59 -3.70
N TRP A 119 16.95 5.14 -3.94
CA TRP A 119 17.30 6.51 -3.52
C TRP A 119 16.37 7.56 -4.14
N THR A 120 16.00 7.40 -5.41
CA THR A 120 15.01 8.31 -6.02
C THR A 120 13.63 8.11 -5.38
N ILE A 121 13.16 6.88 -5.19
CA ILE A 121 11.89 6.59 -4.48
C ILE A 121 11.88 7.23 -3.08
N LEU A 122 12.97 7.12 -2.32
CA LEU A 122 13.10 7.70 -0.98
C LEU A 122 12.93 9.23 -0.99
N ALA A 123 13.41 9.92 -2.03
CA ALA A 123 13.19 11.36 -2.17
C ALA A 123 11.70 11.70 -2.34
N TRP A 124 10.94 10.88 -3.07
CA TRP A 124 9.49 11.05 -3.19
C TRP A 124 8.77 10.71 -1.89
N VAL A 125 9.11 9.59 -1.24
CA VAL A 125 8.51 9.17 0.03
C VAL A 125 8.69 10.27 1.09
N ALA A 126 9.89 10.83 1.23
CA ALA A 126 10.13 11.94 2.15
C ALA A 126 9.27 13.17 1.81
N GLY A 127 9.02 13.44 0.53
CA GLY A 127 8.17 14.54 0.08
C GLY A 127 6.69 14.29 0.39
N LEU A 128 6.22 13.05 0.27
CA LEU A 128 4.86 12.63 0.64
C LEU A 128 4.65 12.73 2.15
N ILE A 129 5.59 12.22 2.95
CA ILE A 129 5.55 12.33 4.43
C ILE A 129 5.50 13.79 4.85
N TRP A 130 6.34 14.64 4.26
CA TRP A 130 6.35 16.07 4.58
C TRP A 130 5.04 16.77 4.19
N SER A 131 4.44 16.38 3.07
CA SER A 131 3.13 16.88 2.65
C SER A 131 2.03 16.52 3.65
N GLU A 132 1.99 15.26 4.10
CA GLU A 132 1.00 14.80 5.09
C GLU A 132 1.19 15.47 6.45
N ILE A 133 2.43 15.66 6.91
CA ILE A 133 2.70 16.34 8.18
C ILE A 133 2.16 17.79 8.14
N LYS A 134 2.35 18.50 7.02
CA LYS A 134 1.79 19.84 6.85
C LYS A 134 0.26 19.82 6.85
N GLN A 135 -0.34 18.93 6.07
CA GLN A 135 -1.80 18.82 5.99
C GLN A 135 -2.42 18.50 7.36
N LEU A 136 -1.81 17.60 8.13
CA LEU A 136 -2.24 17.28 9.49
C LEU A 136 -2.15 18.50 10.42
N TRP A 137 -1.13 19.34 10.26
CA TRP A 137 -0.94 20.54 11.07
C TRP A 137 -1.93 21.66 10.72
N ASP A 138 -2.22 21.84 9.43
CA ASP A 138 -3.10 22.91 8.95
C ASP A 138 -4.58 22.61 9.22
N VAL A 139 -5.01 21.37 9.00
CA VAL A 139 -6.42 20.94 9.18
C VAL A 139 -6.72 20.54 10.62
N GLY A 140 -5.75 19.95 11.32
CA GLY A 140 -5.94 19.38 12.65
C GLY A 140 -6.41 17.91 12.63
N PHE A 141 -6.15 17.21 13.73
CA PHE A 141 -6.25 15.74 13.82
C PHE A 141 -7.66 15.18 13.60
N ASN A 142 -8.68 15.77 14.23
CA ASN A 142 -10.05 15.24 14.17
C ASN A 142 -10.64 15.30 12.76
N GLU A 143 -10.46 16.44 12.09
CA GLU A 143 -10.92 16.60 10.71
C GLU A 143 -10.08 15.76 9.75
N TYR A 144 -8.78 15.60 10.01
CA TYR A 144 -7.90 14.75 9.19
C TYR A 144 -8.36 13.29 9.15
N ILE A 145 -8.63 12.66 10.31
CA ILE A 145 -9.06 11.25 10.39
C ILE A 145 -10.47 11.02 9.82
N SER A 146 -11.31 12.05 9.80
CA SER A 146 -12.65 11.94 9.22
C SER A 146 -12.65 11.65 7.71
N ASP A 147 -11.55 11.95 7.02
CA ASP A 147 -11.39 11.68 5.59
C ASP A 147 -10.71 10.32 5.37
N MET A 148 -11.43 9.37 4.75
CA MET A 148 -10.92 8.01 4.50
C MET A 148 -9.62 8.03 3.69
N TRP A 149 -9.46 8.99 2.77
CA TRP A 149 -8.27 9.07 1.92
C TRP A 149 -7.02 9.50 2.71
N ASN A 150 -7.19 10.40 3.69
CA ASN A 150 -6.12 10.78 4.59
C ASN A 150 -5.66 9.59 5.45
N VAL A 151 -6.60 8.73 5.87
CA VAL A 151 -6.26 7.49 6.60
C VAL A 151 -5.44 6.55 5.72
N VAL A 152 -5.82 6.37 4.44
CA VAL A 152 -5.03 5.58 3.48
C VAL A 152 -3.64 6.17 3.27
N ASP A 153 -3.51 7.49 3.16
CA ASP A 153 -2.23 8.18 3.01
C ASP A 153 -1.33 8.02 4.23
N PHE A 154 -1.91 8.14 5.44
CA PHE A 154 -1.21 7.91 6.69
C PHE A 154 -0.69 6.46 6.80
N VAL A 155 -1.55 5.46 6.50
CA VAL A 155 -1.15 4.05 6.51
C VAL A 155 -0.04 3.78 5.51
N THR A 156 -0.14 4.34 4.30
CA THR A 156 0.87 4.18 3.25
C THR A 156 2.23 4.74 3.69
N ASN A 157 2.25 5.96 4.24
CA ASN A 157 3.47 6.59 4.74
C ASN A 157 4.05 5.85 5.94
N PHE A 158 3.21 5.33 6.83
CA PHE A 158 3.64 4.49 7.94
C PHE A 158 4.34 3.22 7.44
N LEU A 159 3.77 2.53 6.44
CA LEU A 159 4.39 1.34 5.83
C LEU A 159 5.74 1.67 5.18
N TYR A 160 5.87 2.82 4.52
CA TYR A 160 7.15 3.27 3.98
C TYR A 160 8.19 3.55 5.07
N VAL A 161 7.81 4.24 6.15
CA VAL A 161 8.71 4.49 7.29
C VAL A 161 9.15 3.18 7.94
N ALA A 162 8.23 2.24 8.15
CA ALA A 162 8.55 0.92 8.71
C ALA A 162 9.51 0.13 7.79
N THR A 163 9.31 0.18 6.48
CA THR A 163 10.22 -0.43 5.49
C THR A 163 11.63 0.14 5.61
N ILE A 164 11.76 1.47 5.64
CA ILE A 164 13.06 2.16 5.75
C ILE A 164 13.75 1.78 7.07
N ALA A 165 13.01 1.80 8.18
CA ALA A 165 13.54 1.44 9.50
C ALA A 165 14.06 0.00 9.53
N LEU A 166 13.29 -0.97 9.02
CA LEU A 166 13.71 -2.37 8.98
C LEU A 166 14.90 -2.60 8.05
N ARG A 167 14.98 -1.89 6.92
CA ARG A 167 16.15 -1.96 6.02
C ARG A 167 17.42 -1.42 6.68
N ILE A 168 17.31 -0.33 7.44
CA ILE A 168 18.43 0.21 8.22
C ILE A 168 18.87 -0.81 9.29
N VAL A 169 17.92 -1.43 10.00
CA VAL A 169 18.21 -2.49 10.98
C VAL A 169 18.88 -3.69 10.31
N ALA A 170 18.38 -4.14 9.15
CA ALA A 170 18.97 -5.24 8.39
C ALA A 170 20.40 -4.92 7.96
N TYR A 171 20.66 -3.71 7.46
CA TYR A 171 22.00 -3.24 7.10
C TYR A 171 22.96 -3.31 8.30
N TYR A 172 22.59 -2.73 9.45
CA TYR A 172 23.45 -2.75 10.63
C TYR A 172 23.68 -4.17 11.17
N LYS A 173 22.67 -5.03 11.15
CA LYS A 173 22.79 -6.43 11.58
C LYS A 173 23.82 -7.19 10.73
N VAL A 174 23.72 -7.06 9.40
CA VAL A 174 24.68 -7.70 8.47
C VAL A 174 26.08 -7.14 8.63
N GLN A 175 26.23 -5.81 8.77
CA GLN A 175 27.54 -5.20 9.01
C GLN A 175 28.21 -5.70 10.30
N ASN A 176 27.43 -5.95 11.36
CA ASN A 176 27.95 -6.53 12.60
C ASN A 176 28.36 -8.00 12.42
N GLU A 177 27.57 -8.81 11.70
CA GLU A 177 27.91 -10.21 11.39
C GLU A 177 29.21 -10.33 10.58
N ILE A 178 29.43 -9.43 9.61
CA ILE A 178 30.66 -9.35 8.82
C ILE A 178 31.87 -9.04 9.72
N LYS A 179 31.73 -8.09 10.66
CA LYS A 179 32.79 -7.74 11.61
C LYS A 179 33.16 -8.91 12.54
N MET A 180 32.19 -9.75 12.89
CA MET A 180 32.40 -10.95 13.71
C MET A 180 32.93 -12.14 12.89
N GLY A 181 33.04 -12.03 11.56
CA GLY A 181 33.48 -13.13 10.69
C GLY A 181 32.46 -14.27 10.58
N SER A 182 31.18 -14.01 10.85
CA SER A 182 30.13 -15.03 10.76
C SER A 182 29.78 -15.34 9.31
N ILE A 183 29.66 -16.64 8.99
CA ILE A 183 29.24 -17.13 7.66
C ILE A 183 27.79 -16.72 7.34
N THR A 184 27.00 -16.39 8.37
CA THR A 184 25.59 -15.99 8.24
C THR A 184 25.37 -14.76 7.36
N ALA A 185 26.38 -13.88 7.26
CA ALA A 185 26.30 -12.67 6.45
C ALA A 185 26.21 -12.94 4.94
N HIS A 186 26.65 -14.11 4.48
CA HIS A 186 26.71 -14.48 3.06
C HIS A 186 25.76 -15.63 2.70
N LEU A 187 24.78 -15.91 3.56
CA LEU A 187 23.80 -16.95 3.29
C LEU A 187 22.92 -16.61 2.08
N PRO A 188 22.64 -17.58 1.19
CA PRO A 188 21.69 -17.42 0.11
C PRO A 188 20.27 -17.22 0.66
N ARG A 189 19.43 -16.52 -0.10
CA ARG A 189 18.06 -16.11 0.30
C ARG A 189 17.18 -17.24 0.81
N GLU A 190 17.31 -18.43 0.23
CA GLU A 190 16.52 -19.62 0.59
C GLU A 190 16.77 -20.08 2.04
N HIS A 191 17.93 -19.75 2.59
CA HIS A 191 18.35 -20.15 3.94
C HIS A 191 18.26 -19.00 4.94
N TRP A 192 17.59 -17.90 4.58
CA TRP A 192 17.33 -16.81 5.51
C TRP A 192 16.31 -17.23 6.56
N ASP A 193 16.46 -16.67 7.76
CA ASP A 193 15.47 -16.84 8.80
C ASP A 193 14.11 -16.27 8.36
N THR A 194 13.01 -16.90 8.75
CA THR A 194 11.65 -16.50 8.36
C THR A 194 11.32 -15.08 8.85
N TRP A 195 11.90 -14.67 9.99
CA TRP A 195 11.71 -13.36 10.60
C TRP A 195 12.84 -12.38 10.30
N ASP A 196 13.59 -12.62 9.22
CA ASP A 196 14.64 -11.69 8.84
C ASP A 196 14.07 -10.29 8.55
N PRO A 197 14.63 -9.21 9.14
CA PRO A 197 14.15 -7.85 8.92
C PRO A 197 14.10 -7.45 7.44
N MET A 198 14.99 -8.02 6.61
CA MET A 198 14.98 -7.77 5.17
C MET A 198 13.69 -8.30 4.52
N LEU A 199 13.30 -9.54 4.79
CA LEU A 199 12.09 -10.16 4.23
C LEU A 199 10.83 -9.41 4.68
N ILE A 200 10.75 -9.05 5.96
CA ILE A 200 9.63 -8.28 6.50
C ILE A 200 9.57 -6.90 5.81
N SER A 201 10.71 -6.24 5.60
CA SER A 201 10.76 -4.96 4.90
C SER A 201 10.28 -5.05 3.46
N GLU A 202 10.64 -6.12 2.73
CA GLU A 202 10.16 -6.34 1.36
C GLU A 202 8.64 -6.55 1.31
N GLY A 203 8.09 -7.30 2.28
CA GLY A 203 6.65 -7.49 2.42
C GLY A 203 5.89 -6.19 2.72
N LEU A 204 6.40 -5.37 3.65
CA LEU A 204 5.82 -4.06 3.94
C LEU A 204 5.95 -3.08 2.77
N PHE A 205 7.06 -3.13 2.02
CA PHE A 205 7.24 -2.34 0.81
C PHE A 205 6.22 -2.71 -0.27
N ALA A 206 5.98 -4.01 -0.47
CA ALA A 206 4.96 -4.49 -1.40
C ALA A 206 3.56 -4.02 -0.98
N ALA A 207 3.23 -4.10 0.30
CA ALA A 207 1.97 -3.58 0.82
C ALA A 207 1.83 -2.06 0.60
N ALA A 208 2.88 -1.29 0.88
CA ALA A 208 2.91 0.16 0.64
C ALA A 208 2.69 0.50 -0.85
N ASN A 209 3.24 -0.30 -1.76
CA ASN A 209 3.05 -0.13 -3.20
C ASN A 209 1.60 -0.40 -3.63
N ILE A 210 0.90 -1.37 -3.01
CA ILE A 210 -0.53 -1.59 -3.27
C ILE A 210 -1.34 -0.36 -2.88
N PHE A 211 -1.17 0.15 -1.66
CA PHE A 211 -1.91 1.33 -1.20
C PHE A 211 -1.57 2.59 -2.03
N SER A 212 -0.30 2.75 -2.43
CA SER A 212 0.10 3.83 -3.33
C SER A 212 -0.64 3.74 -4.68
N ASN A 213 -0.78 2.55 -5.26
CA ASN A 213 -1.53 2.41 -6.50
C ASN A 213 -3.04 2.64 -6.31
N LEU A 214 -3.62 2.25 -5.17
CA LEU A 214 -5.04 2.49 -4.86
C LEU A 214 -5.39 3.98 -4.79
N LYS A 215 -4.43 4.86 -4.46
CA LYS A 215 -4.63 6.32 -4.47
C LYS A 215 -5.03 6.87 -5.85
N LEU A 216 -4.76 6.16 -6.95
CA LEU A 216 -5.24 6.58 -8.29
C LEU A 216 -6.76 6.70 -8.36
N VAL A 217 -7.49 5.89 -7.58
CA VAL A 217 -8.96 5.96 -7.48
C VAL A 217 -9.41 7.34 -7.00
N TYR A 218 -8.66 7.96 -6.09
CA TYR A 218 -8.95 9.33 -5.63
C TYR A 218 -8.79 10.36 -6.74
N ILE A 219 -7.76 10.25 -7.59
CA ILE A 219 -7.52 11.20 -8.70
C ILE A 219 -8.64 11.10 -9.75
N PHE A 220 -9.16 9.90 -10.01
CA PHE A 220 -10.28 9.71 -10.95
C PHE A 220 -11.57 10.39 -10.50
N SER A 221 -11.70 10.77 -9.22
CA SER A 221 -12.85 11.54 -8.71
C SER A 221 -13.02 12.93 -9.35
N VAL A 222 -11.95 13.47 -9.95
CA VAL A 222 -11.96 14.77 -10.64
C VAL A 222 -12.74 14.70 -11.96
N ASN A 223 -12.81 13.53 -12.59
CA ASN A 223 -13.50 13.34 -13.85
C ASN A 223 -15.03 13.44 -13.65
N PRO A 224 -15.75 14.26 -14.45
CA PRO A 224 -17.21 14.37 -14.36
C PRO A 224 -18.00 13.07 -14.49
N TYR A 225 -17.45 12.06 -15.17
CA TYR A 225 -18.11 10.77 -15.38
C TYR A 225 -17.79 9.75 -14.28
N LEU A 226 -16.55 9.74 -13.77
CA LEU A 226 -16.09 8.76 -12.77
C LEU A 226 -16.30 9.25 -11.33
N GLY A 227 -16.37 10.56 -11.11
CA GLY A 227 -16.50 11.17 -9.79
C GLY A 227 -17.75 10.74 -9.02
N PRO A 228 -18.97 10.91 -9.59
CA PRO A 228 -20.20 10.47 -8.92
C PRO A 228 -20.20 8.97 -8.58
N LEU A 229 -19.61 8.14 -9.45
CA LEU A 229 -19.47 6.69 -9.24
C LEU A 229 -18.53 6.37 -8.06
N GLN A 230 -17.42 7.10 -7.94
CA GLN A 230 -16.48 6.91 -6.84
C GLN A 230 -17.06 7.38 -5.49
N VAL A 231 -17.82 8.48 -5.48
CA VAL A 231 -18.50 8.97 -4.27
C VAL A 231 -19.58 7.98 -3.81
N SER A 232 -20.36 7.42 -4.74
CA SER A 232 -21.36 6.40 -4.39
C SER A 232 -20.71 5.13 -3.85
N LEU A 233 -19.61 4.67 -4.46
CA LEU A 233 -18.82 3.54 -3.96
C LEU A 233 -18.31 3.77 -2.54
N SER A 234 -17.69 4.93 -2.27
CA SER A 234 -17.15 5.26 -0.95
C SER A 234 -18.21 5.23 0.16
N ARG A 235 -19.47 5.53 -0.16
CA ARG A 235 -20.58 5.48 0.81
C ARG A 235 -21.09 4.07 1.05
N MET A 236 -21.12 3.24 0.00
CA MET A 236 -21.47 1.83 0.12
C MET A 236 -20.45 1.04 0.97
N VAL A 237 -19.18 1.46 1.01
CA VAL A 237 -18.14 0.80 1.83
C VAL A 237 -18.56 0.67 3.30
N MET A 238 -19.23 1.67 3.88
CA MET A 238 -19.66 1.59 5.28
C MET A 238 -20.72 0.52 5.52
N ASP A 239 -21.60 0.27 4.56
CA ASP A 239 -22.58 -0.82 4.65
C ASP A 239 -21.90 -2.19 4.41
N ILE A 240 -20.93 -2.24 3.50
CA ILE A 240 -20.10 -3.43 3.28
C ILE A 240 -19.32 -3.80 4.55
N LEU A 241 -18.75 -2.82 5.26
CA LEU A 241 -18.00 -3.07 6.51
C LEU A 241 -18.90 -3.66 7.61
N LYS A 242 -20.14 -3.18 7.75
CA LYS A 242 -21.12 -3.79 8.67
C LYS A 242 -21.37 -5.24 8.30
N PHE A 243 -21.50 -5.53 7.01
CA PHE A 243 -21.72 -6.89 6.54
C PHE A 243 -20.52 -7.80 6.75
N ILE A 244 -19.30 -7.30 6.49
CA ILE A 244 -18.04 -8.01 6.75
C ILE A 244 -17.96 -8.43 8.23
N SER A 245 -18.48 -7.64 9.17
CA SER A 245 -18.50 -8.02 10.59
C SER A 245 -19.35 -9.28 10.86
N LEU A 246 -20.50 -9.42 10.19
CA LEU A 246 -21.33 -10.64 10.28
C LEU A 246 -20.62 -11.83 9.65
N PHE A 247 -19.96 -11.61 8.52
CA PHE A 247 -19.15 -12.62 7.85
C PHE A 247 -18.01 -13.12 8.73
N VAL A 248 -17.24 -12.23 9.36
CA VAL A 248 -16.14 -12.59 10.27
C VAL A 248 -16.65 -13.40 11.47
N LEU A 249 -17.83 -13.06 12.01
CA LEU A 249 -18.44 -13.82 13.10
C LEU A 249 -18.78 -15.26 12.68
N VAL A 250 -19.39 -15.43 11.51
CA VAL A 250 -19.70 -16.76 10.94
C VAL A 250 -18.41 -17.53 10.67
N LEU A 251 -17.42 -16.90 10.01
CA LEU A 251 -16.12 -17.51 9.74
C LEU A 251 -15.47 -18.01 11.03
N PHE A 252 -15.43 -17.19 12.08
CA PHE A 252 -14.83 -17.56 13.36
C PHE A 252 -15.57 -18.70 14.05
N ALA A 253 -16.92 -18.69 14.06
CA ALA A 253 -17.73 -19.73 14.69
C ALA A 253 -17.51 -21.10 14.02
N PHE A 254 -17.54 -21.15 12.69
CA PHE A 254 -17.28 -22.38 11.94
C PHE A 254 -15.81 -22.82 12.04
N SER A 255 -14.86 -21.88 12.12
CA SER A 255 -13.45 -22.20 12.31
C SER A 255 -13.19 -22.86 13.67
N CYS A 256 -13.81 -22.35 14.73
CA CYS A 256 -13.73 -22.98 16.05
C CYS A 256 -14.28 -24.42 16.03
N GLY A 257 -15.45 -24.61 15.40
CA GLY A 257 -16.07 -25.92 15.29
C GLY A 257 -15.24 -26.92 14.47
N ALA A 258 -14.73 -26.50 13.31
CA ALA A 258 -13.93 -27.34 12.43
C ALA A 258 -12.57 -27.70 13.07
N ASN A 259 -11.90 -26.73 13.69
CA ASN A 259 -10.66 -26.97 14.44
C ASN A 259 -10.92 -27.96 15.60
N GLN A 260 -11.99 -27.78 16.37
CA GLN A 260 -12.33 -28.69 17.47
C GLN A 260 -12.58 -30.13 17.01
N LEU A 261 -13.12 -30.33 15.80
CA LEU A 261 -13.40 -31.66 15.25
C LEU A 261 -12.14 -32.31 14.63
N LEU A 262 -11.30 -31.52 13.95
CA LEU A 262 -10.24 -32.03 13.07
C LEU A 262 -8.82 -31.89 13.63
N TRP A 263 -8.59 -31.15 14.72
CA TRP A 263 -7.24 -30.89 15.25
C TRP A 263 -6.45 -32.19 15.53
N TYR A 264 -7.11 -33.23 16.06
CA TYR A 264 -6.46 -34.50 16.38
C TYR A 264 -5.95 -35.21 15.13
N TYR A 265 -6.75 -35.23 14.05
CA TYR A 265 -6.35 -35.82 12.78
C TYR A 265 -5.29 -34.98 12.06
N ALA A 266 -5.36 -33.66 12.20
CA ALA A 266 -4.29 -32.77 11.73
C ALA A 266 -2.97 -33.03 12.45
N ASP A 267 -2.98 -33.29 13.77
CA ASP A 267 -1.76 -33.65 14.50
C ASP A 267 -1.19 -35.00 14.07
N LEU A 268 -2.05 -35.99 13.76
CA LEU A 268 -1.61 -37.27 13.19
C LEU A 268 -0.93 -37.10 11.82
N GLU A 269 -1.50 -36.29 10.92
CA GLU A 269 -0.87 -35.96 9.63
C GLU A 269 0.46 -35.24 9.81
N LYS A 270 0.53 -34.32 10.79
CA LYS A 270 1.76 -33.61 11.12
C LYS A 270 2.86 -34.58 11.55
N GLN A 271 2.55 -35.54 12.42
CA GLN A 271 3.52 -36.56 12.86
C GLN A 271 4.00 -37.42 11.70
N ARG A 272 3.12 -37.80 10.76
CA ARG A 272 3.52 -38.54 9.54
C ARG A 272 4.47 -37.74 8.66
N CYS A 273 4.17 -36.46 8.42
CA CYS A 273 5.04 -35.56 7.66
C CYS A 273 6.47 -35.51 8.24
N TYR A 274 6.63 -35.47 9.57
CA TYR A 274 7.95 -35.49 10.20
C TYR A 274 8.63 -36.87 10.12
N ASN A 275 7.90 -37.95 10.42
CA ASN A 275 8.44 -39.31 10.43
C ASN A 275 8.84 -39.79 9.03
N GLU A 276 8.09 -39.43 7.99
CA GLU A 276 8.41 -39.76 6.59
C GLU A 276 9.64 -38.99 6.09
N HIS A 277 9.83 -37.74 6.52
CA HIS A 277 11.05 -36.98 6.23
C HIS A 277 12.31 -37.61 6.82
N GLU A 278 12.21 -38.18 8.03
CA GLU A 278 13.30 -38.91 8.69
C GLU A 278 13.61 -40.22 7.97
N ASN A 279 12.57 -40.95 7.54
CA ASN A 279 12.72 -42.20 6.79
C ASN A 279 13.28 -41.99 5.37
N LEU A 280 12.90 -40.91 4.68
CA LEU A 280 13.41 -40.53 3.35
C LEU A 280 14.91 -40.16 3.41
N ALA A 281 15.31 -39.39 4.43
CA ALA A 281 16.72 -39.07 4.67
C ALA A 281 17.55 -40.36 4.89
N HIS A 282 17.00 -41.34 5.62
CA HIS A 282 17.65 -42.63 5.85
C HIS A 282 17.65 -43.56 4.62
N THR A 283 16.65 -43.49 3.73
CA THR A 283 16.63 -44.31 2.49
C THR A 283 17.53 -43.75 1.40
N LEU A 284 17.74 -42.43 1.34
CA LEU A 284 18.72 -41.81 0.44
C LEU A 284 20.17 -42.19 0.77
N GLU A 285 20.44 -42.64 2.00
CA GLU A 285 21.75 -43.10 2.45
C GLU A 285 22.02 -44.58 2.14
N LYS A 286 21.01 -45.38 1.75
CA LYS A 286 21.14 -46.80 1.42
C LYS A 286 20.67 -47.10 -0.01
N GLU A 287 21.65 -47.34 -0.88
CA GLU A 287 21.59 -47.80 -2.29
C GLU A 287 20.30 -48.51 -2.74
N ILE A 288 19.65 -48.04 -3.82
CA ILE A 288 18.66 -48.82 -4.59
C ILE A 288 18.79 -48.57 -6.12
N PRO A 289 18.61 -49.59 -7.00
CA PRO A 289 18.85 -49.52 -8.45
C PRO A 289 17.88 -48.64 -9.25
N ILE A 290 18.39 -48.11 -10.37
CA ILE A 290 17.94 -46.89 -11.07
C ILE A 290 16.69 -47.07 -11.98
N ALA A 291 16.18 -48.29 -12.20
CA ALA A 291 15.19 -48.50 -13.27
C ALA A 291 13.71 -48.20 -12.89
N ASN A 292 13.30 -48.38 -11.64
CA ASN A 292 11.92 -48.11 -11.17
C ASN A 292 11.85 -47.04 -10.06
N PHE A 293 13.01 -46.48 -9.69
CA PHE A 293 13.14 -45.50 -8.62
C PHE A 293 12.41 -44.19 -8.96
N SER A 294 12.46 -43.72 -10.20
CA SER A 294 11.85 -42.44 -10.58
C SER A 294 10.31 -42.46 -10.49
N ALA A 295 9.65 -43.55 -10.89
CA ALA A 295 8.19 -43.64 -10.83
C ALA A 295 7.67 -43.84 -9.40
N PHE A 296 8.36 -44.63 -8.58
CA PHE A 296 8.03 -44.83 -7.17
C PHE A 296 8.36 -43.57 -6.35
N ALA A 297 9.52 -42.96 -6.56
CA ALA A 297 9.92 -41.71 -5.90
C ALA A 297 9.00 -40.55 -6.26
N ASN A 298 8.56 -40.42 -7.53
CA ASN A 298 7.61 -39.37 -7.90
C ASN A 298 6.24 -39.56 -7.24
N LYS A 299 5.79 -40.81 -7.08
CA LYS A 299 4.49 -41.11 -6.45
C LYS A 299 4.53 -40.96 -4.93
N ALA A 300 5.62 -41.37 -4.29
CA ALA A 300 5.90 -41.13 -2.88
C ALA A 300 6.06 -39.63 -2.61
N LEU A 301 6.91 -38.93 -3.36
CA LEU A 301 7.12 -37.47 -3.23
C LEU A 301 5.83 -36.67 -3.41
N GLN A 302 4.96 -37.04 -4.36
CA GLN A 302 3.66 -36.41 -4.54
C GLN A 302 2.72 -36.64 -3.35
N GLN A 303 2.77 -37.82 -2.74
CA GLN A 303 1.99 -38.18 -1.57
C GLN A 303 2.54 -37.51 -0.28
N ASP A 304 3.86 -37.43 -0.15
CA ASP A 304 4.59 -36.77 0.95
C ASP A 304 4.30 -35.26 1.00
N ILE A 305 4.26 -34.60 -0.16
CA ILE A 305 3.89 -33.17 -0.28
C ILE A 305 2.44 -32.96 0.16
N ASN A 306 1.53 -33.88 -0.14
CA ASN A 306 0.11 -33.74 0.18
C ASN A 306 -0.13 -33.85 1.70
N HIS A 307 0.52 -34.78 2.40
CA HIS A 307 0.39 -34.94 3.86
C HIS A 307 0.94 -33.72 4.62
N CYS A 308 2.12 -33.23 4.21
CA CYS A 308 2.75 -32.04 4.79
C CYS A 308 1.98 -30.73 4.53
N LEU A 309 1.16 -30.66 3.48
CA LEU A 309 0.27 -29.52 3.23
C LEU A 309 -1.09 -29.69 3.92
N ALA A 310 -1.59 -30.92 4.04
CA ALA A 310 -2.90 -31.21 4.61
C ALA A 310 -3.00 -30.88 6.09
N TRP A 311 -1.96 -31.19 6.89
CA TRP A 311 -2.03 -30.96 8.34
C TRP A 311 -2.17 -29.49 8.71
N ARG A 312 -1.55 -28.58 7.95
CA ARG A 312 -1.56 -27.13 8.27
C ARG A 312 -2.97 -26.58 8.36
N ARG A 313 -3.88 -27.03 7.49
CA ARG A 313 -5.24 -26.49 7.29
C ARG A 313 -6.09 -26.44 8.56
N PHE A 314 -6.01 -27.50 9.39
CA PHE A 314 -6.81 -27.64 10.61
C PHE A 314 -5.95 -27.82 11.87
N ALA A 315 -4.66 -27.50 11.79
CA ALA A 315 -3.74 -27.64 12.93
C ALA A 315 -4.08 -26.70 14.07
N ASN A 316 -4.43 -25.46 13.72
CA ASN A 316 -4.72 -24.39 14.65
C ASN A 316 -5.94 -23.59 14.17
N LEU A 317 -6.52 -22.83 15.09
CA LEU A 317 -7.65 -21.95 14.79
C LEU A 317 -7.34 -20.96 13.66
N TRP A 318 -6.15 -20.36 13.67
CA TRP A 318 -5.73 -19.39 12.65
C TRP A 318 -5.70 -20.00 11.24
N GLU A 319 -5.08 -21.18 11.09
CA GLU A 319 -5.01 -21.89 9.81
C GLU A 319 -6.40 -22.36 9.34
N THR A 320 -7.25 -22.76 10.29
CA THR A 320 -8.63 -23.13 9.98
C THR A 320 -9.43 -21.93 9.47
N CYS A 321 -9.26 -20.76 10.07
CA CYS A 321 -9.83 -19.50 9.58
C CYS A 321 -9.35 -19.18 8.16
N GLN A 322 -8.06 -19.33 7.88
CA GLN A 322 -7.52 -19.12 6.52
C GLN A 322 -8.09 -20.11 5.52
N THR A 323 -8.18 -21.40 5.89
CA THR A 323 -8.73 -22.45 5.03
C THR A 323 -10.19 -22.15 4.69
N LEU A 324 -11.03 -21.83 5.67
CA LEU A 324 -12.43 -21.48 5.44
C LEU A 324 -12.60 -20.15 4.69
N PHE A 325 -11.69 -19.19 4.86
CA PHE A 325 -11.69 -17.98 4.06
C PHE A 325 -11.46 -18.28 2.57
N TRP A 326 -10.45 -19.09 2.25
CA TRP A 326 -10.18 -19.48 0.85
C TRP A 326 -11.27 -20.37 0.23
N ALA A 327 -12.00 -21.11 1.06
CA ALA A 327 -13.13 -21.92 0.62
C ALA A 327 -14.27 -21.10 -0.01
N ILE A 328 -14.43 -19.83 0.37
CA ILE A 328 -15.46 -18.93 -0.20
C ILE A 328 -15.21 -18.68 -1.69
N PHE A 329 -13.95 -18.68 -2.09
CA PHE A 329 -13.54 -18.53 -3.49
C PHE A 329 -13.51 -19.87 -4.24
N GLY A 330 -13.91 -20.97 -3.60
CA GLY A 330 -13.88 -22.31 -4.20
C GLY A 330 -12.48 -22.90 -4.35
N LEU A 331 -11.47 -22.40 -3.61
CA LEU A 331 -10.09 -22.91 -3.66
C LEU A 331 -9.82 -24.07 -2.70
N VAL A 332 -10.85 -24.56 -2.00
CA VAL A 332 -10.76 -25.69 -1.06
C VAL A 332 -11.66 -26.81 -1.53
N ASP A 333 -11.03 -27.87 -2.03
CA ASP A 333 -11.69 -29.10 -2.46
C ASP A 333 -12.13 -29.99 -1.30
N LEU A 334 -13.06 -30.92 -1.58
CA LEU A 334 -13.59 -31.89 -0.61
C LEU A 334 -12.52 -32.91 -0.16
N ASP A 335 -11.57 -33.23 -1.03
CA ASP A 335 -10.46 -34.16 -0.75
C ASP A 335 -9.59 -33.65 0.42
N ASN A 336 -9.64 -32.35 0.69
CA ASN A 336 -8.89 -31.75 1.80
C ASN A 336 -9.40 -32.15 3.19
N PHE A 337 -10.58 -32.77 3.28
CA PHE A 337 -11.14 -33.36 4.50
C PHE A 337 -10.81 -34.84 4.66
N GLU A 338 -10.14 -35.46 3.69
CA GLU A 338 -9.70 -36.86 3.75
C GLU A 338 -8.39 -36.98 4.51
N LEU A 339 -8.50 -36.95 5.84
CA LEU A 339 -7.39 -37.08 6.76
C LEU A 339 -7.18 -38.55 7.16
N THR A 340 -5.94 -38.93 7.43
CA THR A 340 -5.61 -40.31 7.79
C THR A 340 -6.20 -40.68 9.14
N GLY A 341 -6.81 -41.87 9.20
CA GLY A 341 -7.46 -42.37 10.40
C GLY A 341 -8.83 -41.77 10.70
N ILE A 342 -9.35 -40.88 9.86
CA ILE A 342 -10.70 -40.33 10.02
C ILE A 342 -11.75 -41.45 9.87
N LYS A 343 -12.70 -41.50 10.81
CA LYS A 343 -13.81 -42.44 10.75
C LYS A 343 -14.98 -41.83 9.99
N GLU A 344 -15.87 -42.69 9.50
CA GLU A 344 -17.01 -42.27 8.67
C GLU A 344 -17.85 -41.18 9.33
N PHE A 345 -18.13 -41.29 10.64
CA PHE A 345 -18.91 -40.28 11.37
C PHE A 345 -18.20 -38.92 11.42
N THR A 346 -16.94 -38.88 11.85
CA THR A 346 -16.16 -37.63 11.93
C THR A 346 -15.98 -36.99 10.56
N ARG A 347 -15.79 -37.81 9.51
CA ARG A 347 -15.72 -37.36 8.12
C ARG A 347 -17.05 -36.73 7.69
N PHE A 348 -18.15 -37.42 7.94
CA PHE A 348 -19.49 -36.91 7.64
C PHE A 348 -19.77 -35.59 8.39
N SER A 349 -19.46 -35.50 9.69
CA SER A 349 -19.62 -34.28 10.47
C SER A 349 -18.76 -33.12 9.93
N GLY A 350 -17.51 -33.38 9.55
CA GLY A 350 -16.63 -32.36 8.97
C GLY A 350 -17.16 -31.83 7.63
N LEU A 351 -17.59 -32.74 6.75
CA LEU A 351 -18.20 -32.39 5.46
C LEU A 351 -19.54 -31.67 5.64
N LEU A 352 -20.34 -32.03 6.64
CA LEU A 352 -21.60 -31.37 6.96
C LEU A 352 -21.37 -29.94 7.48
N MET A 353 -20.37 -29.73 8.34
CA MET A 353 -19.98 -28.40 8.83
C MET A 353 -19.45 -27.53 7.70
N PHE A 354 -18.62 -28.09 6.82
CA PHE A 354 -18.14 -27.38 5.62
C PHE A 354 -19.27 -27.06 4.64
N GLY A 355 -20.16 -28.01 4.36
CA GLY A 355 -21.30 -27.81 3.49
C GLY A 355 -22.27 -26.74 4.02
N SER A 356 -22.59 -26.78 5.31
CA SER A 356 -23.43 -25.75 5.94
C SER A 356 -22.76 -24.37 5.96
N PHE A 357 -21.45 -24.30 6.21
CA PHE A 357 -20.66 -23.07 6.06
C PHE A 357 -20.76 -22.51 4.64
N SER A 358 -20.59 -23.34 3.61
CA SER A 358 -20.67 -22.91 2.20
C SER A 358 -22.07 -22.45 1.80
N VAL A 359 -23.12 -23.13 2.26
CA VAL A 359 -24.51 -22.69 2.04
C VAL A 359 -24.76 -21.33 2.70
N ILE A 360 -24.37 -21.15 3.96
CA ILE A 360 -24.57 -19.88 4.68
C ILE A 360 -23.77 -18.76 4.00
N ASN A 361 -22.50 -18.98 3.64
CA ASN A 361 -21.68 -17.90 3.08
C ASN A 361 -22.01 -17.58 1.63
N ILE A 362 -22.07 -18.59 0.76
CA ILE A 362 -22.20 -18.39 -0.69
C ILE A 362 -23.66 -18.17 -1.08
N ILE A 363 -24.61 -18.89 -0.48
CA ILE A 363 -26.02 -18.77 -0.88
C ILE A 363 -26.74 -17.71 -0.07
N VAL A 364 -26.52 -17.65 1.25
CA VAL A 364 -27.26 -16.69 2.10
C VAL A 364 -26.54 -15.35 2.16
N LEU A 365 -25.33 -15.30 2.72
CA LEU A 365 -24.64 -14.06 3.00
C LEU A 365 -24.28 -13.29 1.72
N LEU A 366 -23.71 -13.95 0.70
CA LEU A 366 -23.37 -13.26 -0.55
C LEU A 366 -24.60 -12.64 -1.24
N ASN A 367 -25.73 -13.36 -1.29
CA ASN A 367 -26.96 -12.85 -1.89
C ASN A 367 -27.58 -11.71 -1.06
N LEU A 368 -27.51 -11.79 0.27
CA LEU A 368 -27.92 -10.69 1.14
C LEU A 368 -27.02 -9.45 0.96
N LEU A 369 -25.71 -9.62 0.81
CA LEU A 369 -24.79 -8.52 0.51
C LEU A 369 -25.14 -7.85 -0.81
N ILE A 370 -25.39 -8.63 -1.86
CA ILE A 370 -25.81 -8.11 -3.18
C ILE A 370 -27.13 -7.35 -3.05
N ALA A 371 -28.11 -7.90 -2.32
CA ALA A 371 -29.40 -7.24 -2.10
C ALA A 371 -29.24 -5.91 -1.34
N MET A 372 -28.43 -5.88 -0.29
CA MET A 372 -28.16 -4.66 0.47
C MET A 372 -27.37 -3.64 -0.35
N MET A 373 -26.35 -4.05 -1.11
CA MET A 373 -25.60 -3.16 -2.00
C MET A 373 -26.51 -2.56 -3.08
N ASN A 374 -27.42 -3.35 -3.65
CA ASN A 374 -28.40 -2.84 -4.62
C ASN A 374 -29.35 -1.83 -3.98
N HIS A 375 -29.86 -2.11 -2.78
CA HIS A 375 -30.72 -1.17 -2.06
C HIS A 375 -29.98 0.11 -1.68
N SER A 376 -28.77 0.02 -1.11
CA SER A 376 -27.94 1.19 -0.79
C SER A 376 -27.58 1.97 -2.05
N TYR A 377 -27.23 1.30 -3.16
CA TYR A 377 -26.96 1.95 -4.44
C TYR A 377 -28.22 2.65 -4.97
N GLN A 378 -29.40 2.03 -4.89
CA GLN A 378 -30.67 2.66 -5.26
C GLN A 378 -30.98 3.88 -4.38
N LEU A 379 -30.78 3.82 -3.07
CA LEU A 379 -30.96 4.99 -2.20
C LEU A 379 -30.02 6.15 -2.56
N ILE A 380 -28.76 5.84 -2.90
CA ILE A 380 -27.76 6.82 -3.30
C ILE A 380 -28.06 7.36 -4.72
N SER A 381 -28.44 6.50 -5.66
CA SER A 381 -28.70 6.84 -7.07
C SER A 381 -30.07 7.47 -7.32
N VAL A 382 -31.12 7.09 -6.59
CA VAL A 382 -32.42 7.81 -6.60
C VAL A 382 -32.25 9.19 -5.99
N SER A 383 -31.31 9.35 -5.06
CA SER A 383 -30.79 10.63 -4.63
C SER A 383 -29.75 11.21 -5.61
N SER A 384 -29.82 10.95 -6.92
CA SER A 384 -28.82 11.38 -7.93
C SER A 384 -28.46 12.85 -7.84
N GLU A 385 -29.45 13.72 -7.60
CA GLU A 385 -29.18 15.15 -7.35
C GLU A 385 -28.27 15.36 -6.14
N LYS A 386 -28.45 14.60 -5.06
CA LYS A 386 -27.54 14.61 -3.90
C LYS A 386 -26.17 14.04 -4.26
N ALA A 387 -26.07 12.96 -5.02
CA ALA A 387 -24.77 12.40 -5.45
C ALA A 387 -23.96 13.41 -6.28
N ASP A 388 -24.62 14.11 -7.20
CA ASP A 388 -24.05 15.20 -7.98
C ASP A 388 -23.66 16.40 -7.13
N ILE A 389 -24.50 16.79 -6.16
CA ILE A 389 -24.23 17.87 -5.21
C ILE A 389 -23.02 17.51 -4.34
N GLU A 390 -22.96 16.28 -3.85
CA GLU A 390 -21.89 15.76 -3.00
C GLU A 390 -20.59 15.61 -3.76
N TRP A 391 -20.63 15.13 -5.00
CA TRP A 391 -19.47 15.13 -5.88
C TRP A 391 -19.00 16.55 -6.15
N LYS A 392 -19.89 17.48 -6.49
CA LYS A 392 -19.52 18.91 -6.67
C LYS A 392 -18.93 19.51 -5.39
N PHE A 393 -19.44 19.12 -4.22
CA PHE A 393 -18.90 19.54 -2.92
C PHE A 393 -17.49 18.97 -2.69
N ALA A 394 -17.30 17.66 -2.85
CA ALA A 394 -16.00 17.00 -2.72
C ALA A 394 -14.97 17.56 -3.71
N ARG A 395 -15.39 17.77 -4.97
CA ARG A 395 -14.57 18.41 -6.00
C ARG A 395 -14.20 19.85 -5.62
N SER A 396 -15.12 20.60 -5.03
CA SER A 396 -14.84 21.97 -4.57
C SER A 396 -13.84 21.98 -3.41
N LYS A 397 -13.96 21.05 -2.46
CA LYS A 397 -12.98 20.85 -1.38
C LYS A 397 -11.59 20.55 -1.96
N LEU A 398 -11.52 19.67 -2.97
CA LEU A 398 -10.28 19.40 -3.70
C LEU A 398 -9.76 20.66 -4.41
N TRP A 399 -10.60 21.44 -5.09
CA TRP A 399 -10.12 22.66 -5.76
C TRP A 399 -9.55 23.68 -4.78
N ILE A 400 -10.24 23.88 -3.65
CA ILE A 400 -9.85 24.83 -2.61
C ILE A 400 -8.47 24.47 -2.02
N SER A 401 -8.14 23.18 -1.85
CA SER A 401 -6.81 22.79 -1.35
C SER A 401 -5.64 23.20 -2.27
N TYR A 402 -5.91 23.43 -3.55
CA TYR A 402 -4.91 23.95 -4.50
C TYR A 402 -4.95 25.47 -4.67
N PHE A 403 -5.95 26.17 -4.13
CA PHE A 403 -6.03 27.64 -4.16
C PHE A 403 -5.08 28.29 -3.17
N GLU A 404 -4.76 27.61 -2.08
CA GLU A 404 -3.82 28.13 -1.09
C GLU A 404 -2.39 28.22 -1.67
N GLU A 405 -1.69 29.30 -1.31
CA GLU A 405 -0.30 29.54 -1.71
C GLU A 405 0.70 28.60 -1.01
N GLY A 406 0.24 27.80 -0.03
CA GLY A 406 1.02 26.75 0.62
C GLY A 406 1.23 25.52 -0.27
N GLY A 407 2.36 24.83 -0.13
CA GLY A 407 2.60 23.56 -0.83
C GLY A 407 2.62 23.65 -2.36
N THR A 408 3.18 24.71 -2.93
CA THR A 408 3.24 24.94 -4.39
C THR A 408 4.10 23.92 -5.15
N CYS A 409 5.18 23.42 -4.55
CA CYS A 409 6.05 22.42 -5.16
C CYS A 409 5.50 21.00 -4.92
N PRO A 410 5.37 20.16 -5.98
CA PRO A 410 5.02 18.76 -5.80
C PRO A 410 6.17 17.99 -5.11
N PRO A 411 5.89 16.85 -4.44
CA PRO A 411 6.94 15.87 -4.11
C PRO A 411 7.74 15.52 -5.38
N PRO A 412 9.06 15.26 -5.33
CA PRO A 412 9.97 15.28 -4.18
C PRO A 412 10.46 16.71 -3.84
N PHE A 413 10.20 17.69 -4.71
CA PHE A 413 10.75 19.05 -4.62
C PHE A 413 10.23 19.86 -3.42
N ASN A 414 9.14 19.43 -2.77
CA ASN A 414 8.56 20.07 -1.57
C ASN A 414 9.49 20.04 -0.33
N ILE A 415 10.48 19.14 -0.29
CA ILE A 415 11.45 19.09 0.83
C ILE A 415 12.44 20.25 0.74
N ILE A 416 12.79 20.67 -0.48
CA ILE A 416 13.81 21.71 -0.68
C ILE A 416 13.22 23.03 -0.17
N PRO A 417 13.78 23.60 0.91
CA PRO A 417 13.20 24.80 1.49
C PRO A 417 13.42 25.96 0.52
N THR A 418 12.33 26.64 0.16
CA THR A 418 12.43 27.86 -0.64
C THR A 418 13.11 28.95 0.19
N PRO A 419 13.82 29.92 -0.43
CA PRO A 419 14.46 31.02 0.31
C PRO A 419 13.47 31.78 1.23
N LYS A 420 12.20 31.87 0.82
CA LYS A 420 11.13 32.42 1.63
C LYS A 420 10.80 31.56 2.86
N SER A 421 10.69 30.24 2.71
CA SER A 421 10.40 29.36 3.84
C SER A 421 11.54 29.32 4.85
N ILE A 422 12.80 29.42 4.40
CA ILE A 422 13.96 29.58 5.29
C ILE A 422 13.85 30.86 6.11
N TYR A 423 13.52 32.00 5.48
CA TYR A 423 13.32 33.26 6.19
C TYR A 423 12.22 33.17 7.25
N TYR A 424 11.06 32.56 6.92
CA TYR A 424 9.98 32.37 7.88
C TYR A 424 10.35 31.39 9.00
N LEU A 425 11.08 30.32 8.71
CA LEU A 425 11.56 29.37 9.71
C LEU A 425 12.53 30.06 10.68
N ILE A 426 13.51 30.80 10.17
CA ILE A 426 14.47 31.56 11.00
C ILE A 426 13.73 32.60 11.84
N ARG A 427 12.77 33.33 11.26
CA ARG A 427 11.95 34.30 12.01
C ARG A 427 11.11 33.60 13.09
N TRP A 428 10.53 32.44 12.80
CA TRP A 428 9.75 31.66 13.76
C TRP A 428 10.63 31.13 14.90
N ILE A 429 11.79 30.56 14.59
CA ILE A 429 12.80 30.12 15.56
C ILE A 429 13.25 31.31 16.43
N TYR A 430 13.54 32.46 15.80
CA TYR A 430 13.92 33.69 16.50
C TYR A 430 12.80 34.19 17.43
N VAL A 431 11.54 34.16 16.99
CA VAL A 431 10.40 34.54 17.85
C VAL A 431 10.15 33.54 18.98
N LYS A 432 10.37 32.24 18.75
CA LYS A 432 10.23 31.20 19.80
C LYS A 432 11.36 31.26 20.84
N LEU A 433 12.60 31.49 20.40
CA LEU A 433 13.78 31.57 21.26
C LEU A 433 13.92 32.95 21.94
N CYS A 434 13.77 34.05 21.20
CA CYS A 434 13.92 35.42 21.71
C CYS A 434 12.60 36.12 22.11
N GLY A 435 11.44 35.61 21.71
CA GLY A 435 10.14 36.19 22.07
C GLY A 435 9.73 35.93 23.52
N ARG A 436 10.32 34.93 24.20
CA ARG A 436 10.22 34.76 25.66
C ARG A 436 10.87 35.94 26.40
N THR A 437 11.97 36.46 25.88
CA THR A 437 12.71 37.58 26.47
C THR A 437 11.91 38.90 26.41
N ASN A 438 11.16 39.14 25.34
CA ASN A 438 10.31 40.33 25.22
C ASN A 438 9.03 40.27 26.06
N LYS A 439 8.48 39.08 26.32
CA LYS A 439 7.35 38.89 27.24
C LYS A 439 7.77 39.16 28.69
N ILE A 440 8.94 38.65 29.10
CA ILE A 440 9.55 38.91 30.42
C ILE A 440 9.93 40.39 30.58
N LYS A 441 10.50 41.04 29.56
CA LYS A 441 10.77 42.50 29.59
C LYS A 441 9.50 43.34 29.75
N LYS A 442 8.39 42.96 29.10
CA LYS A 442 7.10 43.67 29.23
C LYS A 442 6.45 43.47 30.60
N GLU A 443 6.62 42.31 31.25
CA GLU A 443 6.16 42.08 32.63
C GLU A 443 7.04 42.81 33.66
N HIS A 444 8.36 42.86 33.46
CA HIS A 444 9.26 43.66 34.29
C HIS A 444 8.99 45.17 34.19
N LEU A 445 8.65 45.69 33.00
CA LEU A 445 8.27 47.09 32.82
C LEU A 445 6.90 47.45 33.42
N LYS A 446 6.01 46.47 33.61
CA LYS A 446 4.72 46.66 34.30
C LYS A 446 4.85 46.63 35.82
N THR A 447 5.82 45.89 36.37
CA THR A 447 6.06 45.78 37.82
C THR A 447 6.88 46.95 38.38
N VAL A 448 7.66 47.65 37.56
CA VAL A 448 8.39 48.87 37.95
C VAL A 448 7.51 50.14 37.92
N ARG A 449 6.29 50.04 37.38
CA ARG A 449 5.36 51.18 37.22
C ARG A 449 4.18 51.15 38.20
N VAL A 450 4.30 50.38 39.29
CA VAL A 450 3.33 50.33 40.42
C VAL A 450 3.97 50.96 41.64
#